data_AF-A0A355AY70-F1
#
_entry.id   AF-A0A355AY70-F1
#
_cell.length_a   1.000
_cell.length_b   1.000
_cell.length_c   1.000
_cell.angle_alpha   90.00
_cell.angle_beta   90.00
_cell.angle_gamma   90.00
#
_symmetry.space_group_name_H-M   'P 1'
#
loop_
_entity.id
_entity.type
_entity.pdbx_description
1 polymer ?
#
loop_
_entity_poly.entity_id
_entity_poly.type
_entity_poly.pdbx_seq_one_letter_code
_entity_poly.pdbx_strand_id
1 'polypeptide(L)'
;AQPAGYTPEITRNVDFLTSYPPGDIAFGQLWGPMREETNAWYQRIHVGLDTPHATAADGHRNLMMTMSMDLSAKRGQAVKLPVDPAELVAELG
;
A
#
# COMPACT_ATOMS: atom_id res chain seq x y z
N ALA A 1 29.31 8.18 3.39
CA ALA A 1 30.55 7.41 3.60
C ALA A 1 30.83 6.62 2.34
N GLN A 2 32.07 6.61 1.88
CA GLN A 2 32.48 5.95 0.64
C GLN A 2 32.32 4.42 0.82
N PRO A 3 31.69 3.69 -0.12
CA PRO A 3 31.48 2.25 0.03
C PRO A 3 32.82 1.51 0.10
N ALA A 4 32.92 0.56 1.03
CA ALA A 4 34.14 -0.21 1.24
C ALA A 4 34.53 -0.96 -0.04
N GLY A 5 35.79 -0.82 -0.48
CA GLY A 5 36.36 -1.58 -1.60
C GLY A 5 36.56 -0.82 -2.92
N TYR A 6 36.20 0.47 -3.01
CA TYR A 6 36.49 1.29 -4.19
C TYR A 6 37.20 2.60 -3.78
N THR A 7 38.45 2.75 -4.20
CA THR A 7 39.25 3.95 -3.96
C THR A 7 39.49 4.67 -5.30
N PRO A 8 38.68 5.68 -5.65
CA PRO A 8 38.89 6.43 -6.89
C PRO A 8 40.16 7.28 -6.80
N GLU A 9 40.86 7.42 -7.93
CA GLU A 9 42.08 8.25 -8.05
C GLU A 9 41.82 9.76 -7.88
N ILE A 10 40.55 10.18 -7.86
CA ILE A 10 40.14 11.59 -7.82
C ILE A 10 39.27 11.80 -6.57
N THR A 11 39.60 12.83 -5.78
CA THR A 11 38.81 13.24 -4.62
C THR A 11 37.42 13.73 -5.06
N ARG A 12 36.38 12.97 -4.71
CA ARG A 12 34.98 13.35 -4.95
C ARG A 12 34.47 14.13 -3.74
N ASN A 13 33.96 15.34 -3.97
CA ASN A 13 33.34 16.16 -2.91
C ASN A 13 31.86 15.78 -2.67
N VAL A 14 31.27 14.98 -3.57
CA VAL A 14 29.88 14.53 -3.52
C VAL A 14 29.81 13.08 -4.03
N ASP A 15 29.17 12.22 -3.24
CA ASP A 15 28.81 10.85 -3.62
C ASP A 15 27.28 10.74 -3.78
N PHE A 16 26.85 10.16 -4.89
CA PHE A 16 25.45 9.78 -5.06
C PHE A 16 25.20 8.49 -4.31
N LEU A 17 24.39 8.56 -3.25
CA LEU A 17 23.84 7.36 -2.64
C LEU A 17 22.88 6.73 -3.65
N THR A 18 23.26 5.59 -4.23
CA THR A 18 22.29 4.77 -4.93
C THR A 18 21.26 4.30 -3.92
N SER A 19 19.97 4.59 -4.13
CA SER A 19 18.93 3.90 -3.38
C SER A 19 18.90 2.46 -3.86
N TYR A 20 19.24 1.52 -2.98
CA TYR A 20 18.75 0.15 -3.15
C TYR A 20 17.28 0.22 -2.76
N PRO A 21 16.33 0.01 -3.67
CA PRO A 21 14.93 0.10 -3.30
C PRO A 21 14.68 -1.04 -2.30
N PRO A 22 14.51 -0.72 -1.00
CA PRO A 22 14.58 -1.73 0.04
C PRO A 22 13.32 -2.58 -0.07
N GLY A 23 13.51 -3.89 -0.18
CA GLY A 23 12.43 -4.81 0.14
C GLY A 23 12.26 -4.93 1.65
N ASP A 24 11.11 -5.45 2.09
CA ASP A 24 10.87 -5.81 3.49
C ASP A 24 10.57 -7.31 3.61
N ILE A 25 10.61 -7.86 4.82
CA ILE A 25 10.27 -9.26 5.06
C ILE A 25 8.79 -9.38 5.41
N ALA A 26 8.04 -10.15 4.61
CA ALA A 26 6.68 -10.57 4.93
C ALA A 26 6.51 -12.06 4.63
N PHE A 27 5.80 -12.78 5.51
CA PHE A 27 5.58 -14.24 5.40
C PHE A 27 6.88 -15.07 5.26
N GLY A 28 7.98 -14.60 5.86
CA GLY A 28 9.29 -15.25 5.74
C GLY A 28 9.95 -15.12 4.36
N GLN A 29 9.44 -14.26 3.49
CA GLN A 29 9.96 -13.99 2.16
C GLN A 29 10.39 -12.53 2.04
N LEU A 30 11.38 -12.26 1.18
CA LEU A 30 11.77 -10.90 0.83
C LEU A 30 10.79 -10.35 -0.21
N TRP A 31 10.12 -9.26 0.15
CA TRP A 31 9.18 -8.53 -0.69
C TRP A 31 9.87 -7.32 -1.27
N GLY A 32 10.35 -7.49 -2.50
CA GLY A 32 11.07 -6.46 -3.22
C GLY A 32 10.16 -5.39 -3.84
N PRO A 33 10.77 -4.28 -4.28
CA PRO A 33 10.10 -3.18 -4.98
C PRO A 33 9.68 -3.53 -6.42
N MET A 34 10.07 -4.70 -6.92
CA MET A 34 9.82 -5.12 -8.29
C MET A 34 8.70 -6.16 -8.36
N ARG A 35 7.52 -5.73 -8.82
CA ARG A 35 6.46 -6.57 -9.41
C ARG A 35 5.94 -7.71 -8.51
N GLU A 36 5.93 -7.54 -7.20
CA GLU A 36 5.43 -8.57 -6.27
C GLU A 36 3.90 -8.61 -6.16
N GLU A 37 3.20 -7.49 -6.35
CA GLU A 37 1.75 -7.43 -6.11
C GLU A 37 0.95 -8.39 -7.00
N THR A 38 1.09 -8.28 -8.32
CA THR A 38 0.38 -9.16 -9.27
C THR A 38 0.83 -10.61 -9.16
N ASN A 39 2.13 -10.85 -8.95
CA ASN A 39 2.67 -12.21 -8.86
C ASN A 39 2.17 -12.91 -7.59
N ALA A 40 2.15 -12.21 -6.46
CA ALA A 40 1.67 -12.79 -5.22
C ALA A 40 0.15 -12.99 -5.22
N TRP A 41 -0.61 -12.11 -5.89
CA TRP A 41 -2.03 -12.37 -6.14
C TRP A 41 -2.23 -13.64 -7.00
N TYR A 42 -1.45 -13.79 -8.07
CA TYR A 42 -1.51 -15.00 -8.91
C TYR A 42 -1.12 -16.26 -8.12
N GLN A 43 -0.06 -16.18 -7.31
CA GLN A 43 0.37 -17.28 -6.43
C GLN A 43 -0.70 -17.64 -5.40
N ARG A 44 -1.38 -16.66 -4.82
CA ARG A 44 -2.52 -16.89 -3.91
C ARG A 44 -3.61 -17.70 -4.60
N ILE A 45 -3.96 -17.39 -5.85
CA ILE A 45 -5.01 -18.10 -6.59
C ILE A 45 -4.54 -19.47 -7.07
N HIS A 46 -3.30 -19.56 -7.55
CA HIS A 46 -2.81 -20.77 -8.21
C HIS A 46 -2.38 -21.87 -7.23
N VAL A 47 -1.68 -21.50 -6.14
CA VAL A 47 -1.07 -22.45 -5.19
C VAL A 47 -1.47 -22.18 -3.73
N GLY A 48 -2.32 -21.18 -3.47
CA GLY A 48 -2.86 -20.91 -2.15
C GLY A 48 -1.93 -20.15 -1.20
N LEU A 49 -0.79 -19.63 -1.68
CA LEU A 49 0.16 -18.89 -0.84
C LEU A 49 -0.48 -17.63 -0.22
N ASP A 50 -0.20 -17.38 1.06
CA ASP A 50 -0.65 -16.17 1.75
C ASP A 50 -0.02 -14.91 1.15
N THR A 51 -0.70 -13.79 1.33
CA THR A 51 -0.31 -12.54 0.70
C THR A 51 -0.65 -11.35 1.61
N PRO A 52 0.19 -10.28 1.65
CA PRO A 52 -0.04 -9.11 2.50
C PRO A 52 -1.13 -8.19 1.94
N HIS A 53 -1.65 -8.46 0.73
CA HIS A 53 -2.65 -7.63 0.09
C HIS A 53 -3.95 -7.59 0.87
N ALA A 54 -4.62 -6.44 0.77
CA ALA A 54 -5.92 -6.20 1.38
C ALA A 54 -6.94 -7.26 0.95
N THR A 55 -7.76 -7.71 1.89
CA THR A 55 -8.90 -8.56 1.59
C THR A 55 -10.06 -7.75 1.00
N ALA A 56 -11.06 -8.44 0.43
CA ALA A 56 -12.30 -7.78 0.01
C ALA A 56 -13.01 -7.05 1.17
N ALA A 57 -12.92 -7.59 2.39
CA ALA A 57 -13.48 -6.95 3.58
C ALA A 57 -12.74 -5.66 3.94
N ASP A 58 -11.40 -5.64 3.82
CA ASP A 58 -10.59 -4.45 4.03
C ASP A 58 -10.93 -3.37 2.98
N GLY A 59 -11.05 -3.78 1.72
CA GLY A 59 -11.48 -2.90 0.64
C GLY A 59 -12.87 -2.31 0.89
N HIS A 60 -13.84 -3.14 1.27
CA HIS A 60 -15.19 -2.70 1.60
C HIS A 60 -15.21 -1.72 2.78
N ARG A 61 -14.44 -2.00 3.85
CA ARG A 61 -14.31 -1.10 5.00
C ARG A 61 -13.78 0.27 4.59
N ASN A 62 -12.74 0.29 3.76
CA ASN A 62 -12.15 1.53 3.26
C ASN A 62 -13.14 2.31 2.37
N LEU A 63 -13.87 1.62 1.48
CA LEU A 63 -14.91 2.22 0.65
C LEU A 63 -16.02 2.87 1.49
N MET A 64 -16.54 2.14 2.48
CA MET A 64 -17.57 2.66 3.39
C MET A 64 -17.08 3.89 4.14
N MET A 65 -15.81 3.89 4.57
CA MET A 65 -15.19 5.03 5.25
C MET A 65 -15.10 6.25 4.32
N THR A 66 -14.61 6.09 3.09
CA THR A 66 -14.47 7.21 2.14
C THR A 66 -15.82 7.77 1.72
N MET A 67 -16.82 6.92 1.46
CA MET A 67 -18.17 7.38 1.18
C MET A 67 -18.79 8.12 2.37
N SER A 68 -18.47 7.71 3.61
CA SER A 68 -18.92 8.44 4.80
C SER A 68 -18.30 9.84 4.90
N MET A 69 -17.06 10.02 4.43
CA MET A 69 -16.42 11.35 4.32
C MET A 69 -17.17 12.21 3.30
N ASP A 70 -17.51 11.65 2.14
CA ASP A 70 -18.28 12.35 1.10
C ASP A 70 -19.67 12.75 1.61
N LEU A 71 -20.36 11.86 2.33
CA LEU A 71 -21.64 12.16 2.95
C LEU A 71 -21.53 13.29 3.99
N SER A 72 -20.47 13.27 4.80
CA SER A 72 -20.20 14.32 5.79
C SER A 72 -19.95 15.66 5.11
N ALA A 73 -19.17 15.69 4.02
CA ALA A 73 -18.91 16.88 3.24
C ALA A 73 -20.19 17.42 2.59
N LYS A 74 -21.03 16.55 2.01
CA LYS A 74 -22.32 16.92 1.42
C LYS A 74 -23.28 17.54 2.45
N ARG A 75 -23.35 16.98 3.66
CA ARG A 75 -24.22 17.46 4.74
C ARG A 75 -23.66 18.69 5.47
N GLY A 76 -22.35 18.91 5.41
CA GLY A 76 -21.66 19.88 6.26
C GLY A 76 -21.70 19.53 7.75
N GLN A 77 -21.87 18.25 8.08
CA GLN A 77 -22.07 17.75 9.45
C GLN A 77 -21.32 16.44 9.66
N ALA A 78 -20.95 16.16 10.92
CA ALA A 78 -20.33 14.89 11.28
C ALA A 78 -21.30 13.71 11.06
N VAL A 79 -20.76 12.59 10.57
CA VAL A 79 -21.50 11.35 10.34
C VAL A 79 -21.07 10.31 11.38
N LYS A 80 -22.04 9.61 11.97
CA LYS A 80 -21.76 8.53 12.95
C LYS A 80 -21.43 7.24 12.21
N LEU A 81 -20.31 6.61 12.59
CA LEU A 81 -19.89 5.33 12.05
C LEU A 81 -20.32 4.15 12.95
N PRO A 82 -20.55 2.95 12.38
CA PRO A 82 -20.63 2.66 10.94
C PRO A 82 -21.94 3.18 10.32
N VAL A 83 -21.86 3.66 9.08
CA VAL A 83 -23.02 4.10 8.30
C VAL A 83 -23.66 2.90 7.60
N ASP A 84 -24.99 2.92 7.47
CA ASP A 84 -25.71 1.95 6.65
C ASP A 84 -25.33 2.12 5.16
N PRO A 85 -24.86 1.08 4.45
CA PRO A 85 -24.62 1.15 3.00
C PRO A 85 -25.81 1.70 2.21
N ALA A 86 -27.05 1.40 2.61
CA ALA A 86 -28.24 1.87 1.93
C ALA A 86 -28.40 3.40 2.01
N GLU A 87 -28.01 4.01 3.13
CA GLU A 87 -28.00 5.47 3.31
C GLU A 87 -26.97 6.12 2.38
N LEU A 88 -25.76 5.55 2.32
CA LEU A 88 -24.70 6.05 1.44
C LEU A 88 -25.12 6.01 -0.03
N VAL A 89 -25.74 4.91 -0.47
CA VAL A 89 -26.22 4.77 -1.85
C VAL A 89 -27.36 5.76 -2.14
N ALA A 90 -28.30 5.93 -1.22
CA ALA A 90 -29.42 6.85 -1.41
C ALA A 90 -29.00 8.33 -1.49
N GLU A 91 -27.91 8.70 -0.81
CA GLU A 91 -27.43 10.08 -0.73
C GLU A 91 -26.33 10.41 -1.75
N LEU A 92 -25.53 9.44 -2.17
CA LEU A 92 -24.37 9.67 -3.04
C LEU A 92 -24.49 9.04 -4.44
N GLY A 93 -25.45 8.14 -4.65
CA GLY A 93 -25.75 7.53 -5.96
C GLY A 93 -26.66 8.41 -6.81
#